data_AF-A0A9E2J0I0-F1
#
_entry.id   AF-A0A9E2J0I0-F1
#
_cell.length_a   1.000
_cell.length_b   1.000
_cell.length_c   1.000
_cell.angle_alpha   90.00
_cell.angle_beta   90.00
_cell.angle_gamma   90.00
#
_symmetry.space_group_name_H-M   'P 1'
#
loop_
_entity.id
_entity.type
_entity.pdbx_description
1 polymer ?
#
loop_
_entity_poly.entity_id
_entity_poly.type
_entity_poly.pdbx_seq_one_letter_code
_entity_poly.pdbx_strand_id
1 'polypeptide(L)' 'MRPIAAKKLIKILLANGFVLSRSKGSHAIYKNVITGIIVPAFAWRQQTNLSGHSISYYQAIKNTERKSLKTG' A
#
# COMPACT_ATOMS: atom_id res chain seq x y z
N MET A 1 12.35 14.81 19.37
CA MET A 1 11.40 14.20 18.40
C MET A 1 11.54 12.68 18.48
N ARG A 2 10.45 11.91 18.61
CA ARG A 2 10.52 10.43 18.68
C ARG A 2 10.34 9.83 17.27
N PRO A 3 11.23 8.94 16.80
CA PRO A 3 11.09 8.32 15.48
C PRO A 3 9.84 7.44 15.41
N ILE A 4 9.11 7.50 14.31
CA ILE A 4 7.95 6.66 14.05
C ILE A 4 8.42 5.42 13.29
N ALA A 5 8.02 4.23 13.77
CA ALA A 5 8.30 2.99 13.06
C ALA A 5 7.61 2.97 11.68
N ALA A 6 8.32 2.51 10.65
CA ALA A 6 7.80 2.44 9.28
C ALA A 6 6.45 1.73 9.16
N LYS A 7 6.24 0.64 9.91
CA LYS A 7 4.95 -0.08 9.97
C LYS A 7 3.81 0.80 10.46
N LYS A 8 4.06 1.67 11.43
CA LYS A 8 3.07 2.61 11.96
C LYS A 8 2.77 3.70 10.95
N LEU A 9 3.79 4.23 10.27
CA LEU A 9 3.62 5.19 9.18
C LEU A 9 2.75 4.63 8.05
N ILE A 10 3.03 3.40 7.59
CA ILE A 10 2.25 2.75 6.53
C ILE A 10 0.78 2.62 6.94
N LYS A 11 0.50 2.18 8.18
CA LYS A 11 -0.89 2.10 8.69
C LYS A 11 -1.59 3.45 8.66
N ILE A 12 -0.91 4.52 9.05
CA ILE A 12 -1.46 5.89 9.02
C ILE A 12 -1.76 6.29 7.58
N LEU A 13 -0.84 6.08 6.65
CA LEU A 13 -1.05 6.41 5.23
C LEU A 13 -2.27 5.69 4.66
N LEU A 14 -2.36 4.36 4.86
CA LEU A 14 -3.48 3.56 4.37
C LEU A 14 -4.83 4.02 4.97
N ALA A 15 -4.86 4.35 6.27
CA ALA A 15 -6.05 4.85 6.93
C ALA A 15 -6.50 6.24 6.42
N ASN A 16 -5.61 7.01 5.78
CA ASN A 16 -5.86 8.35 5.27
C ASN A 16 -5.99 8.41 3.74
N GLY A 17 -6.39 7.30 3.12
CA GLY A 17 -6.69 7.27 1.67
C GLY A 17 -5.46 7.25 0.77
N PHE A 18 -4.28 6.95 1.32
CA PHE A 18 -3.11 6.64 0.51
C PHE A 18 -3.11 5.16 0.10
N VAL A 19 -2.76 4.89 -1.15
CA VAL A 19 -2.61 3.55 -1.70
C VAL A 19 -1.19 3.33 -2.20
N LEU A 20 -0.72 2.08 -2.17
CA LEU A 20 0.59 1.74 -2.71
C LEU A 20 0.57 1.89 -4.25
N SER A 21 1.35 2.83 -4.76
CA SER A 21 1.48 3.10 -6.19
C SER A 21 2.59 2.27 -6.84
N ARG A 22 3.76 2.21 -6.20
CA ARG A 22 4.93 1.45 -6.69
C ARG A 22 5.80 0.99 -5.52
N SER A 23 6.46 -0.15 -5.67
CA SER A 23 7.51 -0.60 -4.75
C SER A 23 8.70 -1.20 -5.50
N LYS A 24 9.91 -0.95 -5.00
CA LYS A 24 11.15 -1.58 -5.48
C LYS A 24 12.03 -1.91 -4.28
N GLY A 25 12.19 -3.21 -3.99
CA GLY A 25 12.86 -3.67 -2.78
C GLY A 25 12.21 -3.10 -1.51
N SER A 26 13.01 -2.57 -0.60
CA SER A 26 12.53 -1.97 0.66
C SER A 26 11.91 -0.58 0.52
N HIS A 27 11.82 -0.02 -0.69
CA HIS A 27 11.22 1.28 -0.95
C HIS A 27 9.82 1.13 -1.52
N ALA A 28 8.87 1.89 -0.96
CA ALA A 28 7.50 1.95 -1.41
C ALA A 28 7.06 3.41 -1.62
N ILE A 29 6.21 3.64 -2.60
CA ILE A 29 5.63 4.93 -2.94
C ILE A 29 4.13 4.83 -2.70
N TYR A 30 3.62 5.66 -1.80
CA TYR A 30 2.19 5.77 -1.50
C TYR A 30 1.64 7.03 -2.16
N LYS A 31 0.44 6.94 -2.75
CA LYS A 31 -0.25 8.07 -3.38
C LYS A 31 -1.65 8.21 -2.78
N ASN A 32 -2.04 9.41 -2.38
CA ASN A 32 -3.41 9.70 -2.01
C ASN A 32 -4.28 9.76 -3.27
N VAL A 33 -5.37 9.00 -3.30
CA VAL A 33 -6.24 8.91 -4.48
C VAL A 33 -7.06 10.17 -4.74
N ILE A 34 -7.34 10.96 -3.69
CA ILE A 34 -8.15 12.17 -3.76
C ILE A 34 -7.25 13.38 -4.06
N THR A 35 -6.19 13.55 -3.28
CA THR A 35 -5.34 14.76 -3.36
C THR A 35 -4.15 14.60 -4.31
N GLY A 36 -3.84 13.38 -4.74
CA GLY A 36 -2.68 13.09 -5.59
C GLY A 36 -1.32 13.17 -4.88
N ILE A 37 -1.28 13.51 -3.59
CA ILE A 37 -0.05 13.65 -2.79
C ILE A 37 0.71 12.32 -2.78
N ILE A 38 2.03 12.39 -2.93
CA ILE A 38 2.93 11.24 -2.97
C ILE A 38 3.82 11.23 -1.73
N VAL A 39 3.89 10.08 -1.06
CA VAL A 39 4.74 9.85 0.11
C VAL A 39 5.63 8.63 -0.14
N PRO A 40 6.95 8.79 -0.29
CA PRO A 40 7.88 7.68 -0.25
C PRO A 40 8.02 7.18 1.20
N ALA A 41 7.90 5.87 1.41
CA ALA A 41 8.08 5.23 2.70
C ALA A 41 8.84 3.91 2.55
N PHE A 42 9.64 3.56 3.55
CA PHE A 42 10.36 2.29 3.57
C PHE A 42 9.44 1.18 4.09
N ALA A 43 9.45 0.03 3.43
CA ALA A 43 8.78 -1.20 3.88
C ALA A 43 9.82 -2.27 4.24
N TRP A 44 10.80 -1.92 5.08
CA TRP A 44 11.73 -2.92 5.63
C TRP A 44 10.94 -3.95 6.46
N ARG A 45 11.15 -5.25 6.16
CA ARG A 45 10.51 -6.46 6.73
C ARG A 45 9.14 -6.92 6.23
N GLN A 46 8.45 -6.25 5.30
CA GLN A 46 7.17 -6.80 4.79
C GLN A 46 7.30 -7.72 3.56
N GLN A 47 8.52 -7.92 3.04
CA GLN A 47 8.71 -8.70 1.81
C GLN A 47 9.16 -10.16 2.03
N THR A 48 9.43 -10.62 3.25
CA THR A 48 10.00 -11.97 3.50
C THR A 48 9.08 -12.98 4.18
N ASN A 49 7.76 -12.78 4.23
CA ASN A 49 6.81 -13.82 4.64
C ASN A 49 5.50 -13.71 3.86
N LEU A 50 5.54 -14.09 2.59
CA LEU A 50 4.38 -14.08 1.69
C LEU A 50 4.28 -15.35 0.83
N SER A 51 5.01 -16.41 1.18
CA SER A 51 4.67 -17.78 0.80
C SER A 51 3.52 -18.25 1.69
N GLY A 52 2.28 -17.88 1.34
CA GLY A 52 1.11 -18.64 1.82
C GLY A 52 -0.17 -17.88 2.12
N HIS A 53 -0.17 -16.63 2.60
CA HIS A 53 -1.41 -16.06 3.18
C HIS A 53 -1.73 -14.58 2.96
N SER A 54 -0.83 -13.74 2.44
CA SER A 54 -1.07 -12.28 2.35
C SER A 54 -1.08 -11.70 0.93
N ILE A 55 -1.15 -12.55 -0.10
CA ILE A 55 -1.52 -12.09 -1.45
C ILE A 55 -3.01 -11.69 -1.52
N SER A 56 -3.83 -12.17 -0.57
CA SER A 56 -5.28 -11.92 -0.56
C SER A 56 -5.66 -10.44 -0.42
N TYR A 57 -5.00 -9.66 0.45
CA TYR A 57 -5.41 -8.25 0.68
C TYR A 57 -5.09 -7.33 -0.50
N TYR A 58 -3.93 -7.51 -1.15
CA TYR A 58 -3.52 -6.68 -2.29
C TYR A 58 -4.16 -7.11 -3.62
N GLN A 59 -4.48 -8.40 -3.81
CA GLN A 59 -5.25 -8.84 -4.97
C GLN A 59 -6.74 -8.52 -4.84
N ALA A 60 -7.31 -8.53 -3.63
CA ALA A 60 -8.71 -8.16 -3.41
C ALA A 60 -9.00 -6.72 -3.89
N ILE A 61 -8.13 -5.75 -3.56
CA ILE A 61 -8.31 -4.35 -3.96
C ILE A 61 -8.22 -4.20 -5.50
N LYS A 62 -7.25 -4.86 -6.15
CA LYS A 62 -7.11 -4.80 -7.62
C LYS A 62 -8.22 -5.51 -8.39
N ASN A 63 -8.85 -6.53 -7.80
CA ASN A 63 -9.94 -7.28 -8.45
C ASN A 63 -11.30 -6.57 -8.29
N THR A 64 -11.50 -5.82 -7.20
CA THR A 64 -12.69 -4.97 -7.03
C THR A 64 -12.72 -3.84 -8.07
N GLU A 65 -11.57 -3.22 -8.36
CA GLU A 65 -11.46 -2.17 -9.38
C GLU A 65 -11.68 -2.69 -10.81
N ARG A 66 -11.32 -3.95 -11.11
CA ARG A 66 -11.54 -4.56 -12.43
C ARG A 66 -12.96 -5.05 -12.68
N LYS A 67 -13.73 -5.41 -11.65
CA LYS A 67 -15.13 -5.82 -11.79
C LYS A 67 -16.09 -4.62 -11.98
N SER A 68 -15.75 -3.44 -11.45
CA SER A 68 -16.55 -2.23 -11.65
C SER A 68 -16.44 -1.63 -13.05
N LEU A 69 -15.42 -1.99 -13.83
CA LEU A 69 -15.17 -1.49 -15.19
C LEU A 69 -15.67 -2.42 -16.31
N LYS A 70 -16.38 -3.50 -15.97
CA LYS A 70 -16.90 -4.48 -16.95
C LYS A 70 -18.43 -4.66 -16.90
N THR A 71 -19.14 -3.82 -16.16
CA THR A 71 -20.61 -3.84 -16.12
C THR A 71 -21.15 -2.42 -16.24
N GLY A 72 -21.00 -1.87 -17.45
CA GLY A 72 -21.51 -0.56 -17.89
C GLY A 72 -21.50 -0.55 -19.40
#